data_AF-A0A0F7IE42-F1
#
_entry.id   AF-A0A0F7IE42-F1
#
_cell.length_a   1.000
_cell.length_b   1.000
_cell.length_c   1.000
_cell.angle_alpha   90.00
_cell.angle_beta   90.00
_cell.angle_gamma   90.00
#
_symmetry.space_group_name_H-M   'P 1'
#
loop_
_entity.id
_entity.type
_entity.pdbx_description
1 polymer ?
#
loop_
_entity_poly.entity_id
_entity_poly.type
_entity_poly.pdbx_seq_one_letter_code
_entity_poly.pdbx_strand_id
1 'polypeptide(L)' 'MYFEIWIDLSRKEEVEKALRERFIEVYEAFYDYHYIVNANSESELMSIDGVKLVRRHYDC' A
#
# COMPACT_ATOMS: atom_id res chain seq x y z
N MET A 1 -11.55 2.81 1.52
CA MET A 1 -10.98 3.03 2.87
C MET A 1 -9.49 3.19 2.73
N TYR A 2 -8.85 4.00 3.56
CA TYR A 2 -7.40 4.16 3.47
C TYR A 2 -6.67 3.11 4.32
N PHE A 3 -5.59 2.59 3.75
CA PHE A 3 -4.72 1.61 4.38
C PHE A 3 -3.26 2.08 4.32
N GLU A 4 -2.57 1.92 5.44
CA GLU A 4 -1.13 2.06 5.57
C GLU A 4 -0.48 0.78 5.09
N ILE A 5 0.52 0.90 4.21
CA ILE A 5 1.17 -0.24 3.58
C ILE A 5 2.67 -0.20 3.83
N TRP A 6 3.18 -1.35 4.27
CA TRP A 6 4.61 -1.65 4.30
C TRP A 6 4.95 -2.60 3.17
N ILE A 7 6.00 -2.29 2.43
CA ILE A 7 6.42 -3.06 1.27
C ILE A 7 7.86 -3.52 1.42
N ASP A 8 8.29 -4.42 0.54
CA ASP A 8 9.69 -4.72 0.35
C ASP A 8 10.41 -3.59 -0.41
N LEU A 9 11.25 -2.84 0.31
CA LEU A 9 12.02 -1.75 -0.28
C LEU A 9 13.03 -2.22 -1.34
N SER A 10 13.48 -3.48 -1.32
CA SER A 10 14.35 -4.02 -2.36
C SER A 10 13.66 -4.12 -3.72
N ARG A 11 12.32 -4.08 -3.75
CA ARG A 11 11.50 -4.13 -4.97
C ARG A 11 10.52 -2.96 -5.04
N LYS A 12 10.89 -1.81 -4.43
CA LYS A 12 10.01 -0.64 -4.29
C LYS A 12 9.36 -0.22 -5.60
N GLU A 13 10.13 -0.11 -6.69
CA GLU A 13 9.62 0.34 -7.99
C GLU A 13 8.59 -0.63 -8.58
N GLU A 14 8.81 -1.94 -8.44
CA GLU A 14 7.87 -2.96 -8.91
C GLU A 14 6.55 -2.91 -8.13
N VAL A 15 6.65 -2.81 -6.80
CA VAL A 15 5.47 -2.76 -5.92
C VAL A 15 4.71 -1.46 -6.10
N GLU A 16 5.40 -0.32 -6.20
CA GLU A 16 4.76 0.97 -6.46
C GLU A 16 3.99 0.97 -7.78
N LYS A 17 4.61 0.43 -8.84
CA LYS A 17 3.94 0.29 -10.13
C LYS A 17 2.67 -0.56 -10.00
N ALA A 18 2.76 -1.73 -9.34
CA ALA A 18 1.62 -2.60 -9.14
C ALA A 18 0.49 -1.93 -8.32
N LEU A 19 0.84 -1.15 -7.30
CA LEU A 19 -0.11 -0.38 -6.50
C LEU A 19 -0.81 0.67 -7.37
N ARG A 20 -0.06 1.46 -8.15
CA ARG A 20 -0.62 2.52 -9.01
C ARG A 20 -1.43 2.00 -10.20
N GLU A 21 -1.11 0.81 -10.70
CA GLU A 21 -1.89 0.16 -11.78
C GLU A 21 -3.25 -0.36 -11.27
N ARG A 22 -3.31 -0.79 -10.01
CA ARG A 22 -4.49 -1.43 -9.42
C ARG A 22 -5.36 -0.48 -8.60
N PHE A 23 -4.79 0.57 -8.02
CA PHE A 23 -5.47 1.51 -7.14
C PHE A 23 -5.28 2.95 -7.64
N ILE A 24 -6.36 3.73 -7.58
CA ILE A 24 -6.39 5.10 -8.10
C ILE A 24 -5.65 6.05 -7.16
N GLU A 25 -5.87 5.89 -5.85
CA GLU A 25 -5.31 6.76 -4.83
C GLU A 25 -4.19 6.05 -4.09
N VAL A 26 -2.94 6.35 -4.49
CA VAL A 26 -1.71 5.83 -3.89
C VAL A 26 -0.81 7.01 -3.53
N TYR A 27 -0.62 7.23 -2.24
CA TYR A 27 0.22 8.29 -1.69
C TYR A 27 1.46 7.69 -1.04
N GLU A 28 2.63 8.22 -1.33
CA GLU A 28 3.86 7.82 -0.63
C GLU A 28 3.92 8.49 0.74
N ALA A 29 4.40 7.75 1.73
CA ALA A 29 4.62 8.22 3.08
C ALA A 29 6.07 8.03 3.51
N PHE A 30 6.57 8.96 4.34
CA PHE A 30 8.00 9.14 4.59
C PHE A 30 8.48 8.65 5.97
N TYR A 31 7.57 8.29 6.89
CA TYR A 31 7.92 8.10 8.30
C TYR A 31 7.65 6.68 8.81
N ASP A 32 6.39 6.30 9.01
CA ASP A 32 6.05 5.03 9.68
C ASP A 32 5.67 3.89 8.72
N TYR A 33 5.11 4.21 7.56
CA TYR A 33 4.72 3.29 6.50
C TYR A 33 5.16 3.86 5.15
N HIS A 34 5.16 3.03 4.10
CA HIS A 34 5.68 3.43 2.79
C HIS A 34 4.61 4.06 1.90
N TYR A 35 3.36 3.57 1.98
CA TYR A 35 2.26 4.10 1.17
C TYR A 35 0.95 4.16 1.95
N ILE A 36 0.09 5.11 1.57
CA ILE A 36 -1.34 5.13 1.89
C ILE A 36 -2.09 4.80 0.61
N VAL A 37 -2.99 3.82 0.67
CA VAL A 37 -3.78 3.40 -0.48
C VAL A 37 -5.25 3.34 -0.15
N ASN A 38 -6.09 3.89 -1.04
CA ASN A 38 -7.53 3.66 -0.97
C ASN A 38 -7.87 2.30 -1.59
N ALA A 39 -8.35 1.37 -0.78
CA ALA A 39 -8.81 0.06 -1.22
C ALA A 39 -10.17 -0.29 -0.57
N ASN A 40 -10.82 -1.33 -1.08
CA ASN A 40 -12.06 -1.83 -0.49
C ASN A 40 -11.78 -2.79 0.67
N SER A 41 -10.66 -3.50 0.63
CA SER A 41 -10.26 -4.44 1.67
C SER A 41 -8.75 -4.61 1.81
N GLU A 42 -8.30 -5.04 2.98
CA GLU A 42 -6.90 -5.39 3.24
C GLU A 42 -6.40 -6.54 2.35
N SER A 43 -7.29 -7.49 2.01
CA SER A 43 -6.96 -8.65 1.19
C SER A 43 -6.54 -8.28 -0.23
N GLU A 44 -7.07 -7.20 -0.79
CA GLU A 44 -6.65 -6.73 -2.12
C GLU A 44 -5.19 -6.23 -2.10
N LEU A 45 -4.80 -5.55 -1.03
CA LEU A 45 -3.44 -5.02 -0.86
C LEU A 45 -2.44 -6.13 -0.53
N MET A 46 -2.81 -7.05 0.36
CA MET A 46 -1.99 -8.23 0.69
C MET A 46 -1.79 -9.17 -0.49
N SER A 47 -2.63 -9.08 -1.54
CA SER A 47 -2.47 -9.88 -2.77
C SER A 47 -1.35 -9.36 -3.68
N ILE A 48 -0.80 -8.17 -3.44
CA ILE A 48 0.32 -7.64 -4.21
C ILE A 48 1.62 -8.25 -3.70
N ASP A 49 2.35 -8.88 -4.62
CA ASP A 49 3.68 -9.42 -4.34
C ASP A 49 4.63 -8.31 -3.88
N GLY A 50 5.23 -8.49 -2.70
CA GLY A 50 6.09 -7.48 -2.07
C GLY A 50 5.39 -6.60 -1.02
N VAL A 51 4.07 -6.70 -0.81
CA VAL A 51 3.41 -6.12 0.37
C VAL A 51 3.68 -6.99 1.59
N LYS A 52 4.23 -6.40 2.65
CA LYS A 52 4.62 -7.08 3.90
C LYS A 52 3.57 -6.95 4.99
N LEU A 53 2.97 -5.77 5.09
CA LEU A 53 1.98 -5.46 6.10
C LEU A 53 1.00 -4.45 5.55
N VAL A 54 -0.26 -4.62 5.92
CA VAL A 54 -1.34 -3.68 5.64
C VAL A 54 -2.03 -3.40 6.97
N ARG A 55 -2.26 -2.13 7.25
CA ARG A 55 -3.01 -1.70 8.43
C ARG A 55 -4.08 -0.70 8.01
N ARG A 56 -5.27 -0.82 8.57
CA ARG A 56 -6.30 0.18 8.36
C ARG A 56 -5.85 1.52 8.94
N HIS A 57 -5.92 2.58 8.14
CA HIS A 57 -5.64 3.93 8.61
C HIS A 57 -6.78 4.36 9.54
N TYR A 58 -6.46 4.73 10.78
CA TYR A 58 -7.43 4.86 11.88
C TYR A 58 -8.31 6.12 11.84
N ASP A 59 -8.14 6.99 10.84
CA ASP A 59 -8.73 8.35 10.82
C ASP A 59 -9.78 8.60 9.70
N CYS A 60 -10.52 7.57 9.27
CA CYS A 60 -11.60 7.75 8.27
C CYS A 60 -12.84 6.89 8.53
#